data_AF-A0A6P0VRZ5-F1
#
_entry.id   AF-A0A6P0VRZ5-F1
#
_cell.length_a   1.000
_cell.length_b   1.000
_cell.length_c   1.000
_cell.angle_alpha   90.00
_cell.angle_beta   90.00
_cell.angle_gamma   90.00
#
_symmetry.space_group_name_H-M   'P 1'
#
loop_
_entity.id
_entity.type
_entity.pdbx_description
1 polymer ?
#
loop_
_entity_poly.entity_id
_entity_poly.type
_entity_poly.pdbx_seq_one_letter_code
_entity_poly.pdbx_strand_id
1 'polypeptide(L)'
;SLDGSNGFRINGEAANDYSGWSVSGAGDINGDGIDDLIIGAFNAENTGDSSGSSYVVFGTTDGFNSTFELSSLDGNNGFRIDGEAAYDNSGFAVSGAGDINGDGIDDLIIGAFNTSNNGTDSGSSYVVFGRASNQDPVANDDSFTANQDTALTIPVAELLANDSDSDGDNLSITAVANSTGGTVILDNSNLIFTPDVGFSGTASFEYILDDGNGGSDSATVTVEVGQNITGGNGDDTIDGTNGNDVIDAGNGDDIVNGLDGDDSITGGNAEDLIDGGNGNDIILGGNSKDTLFGGAGDDSLDGGNGADELTGGSGNDTLTGGNGQDLFIFAAGDGTDTITDFGGVDRIGLLSELTFSDLSFSGNDIIVSATNEVLVTLTGVDATTLTASDFVVI
;
A
#
# COMPACT_ATOMS: atom_id res chain seq x y z
N SER A 1 27.12 35.18 38.95
CA SER A 1 27.86 34.35 37.99
C SER A 1 26.85 33.50 37.28
N LEU A 2 27.03 33.24 35.99
CA LEU A 2 26.23 32.24 35.29
C LEU A 2 26.55 30.86 35.87
N ASP A 3 25.54 30.03 36.08
CA ASP A 3 25.66 28.70 36.70
C ASP A 3 24.92 27.60 35.94
N GLY A 4 24.36 27.90 34.77
CA GLY A 4 23.56 26.97 33.98
C GLY A 4 22.06 27.06 34.26
N SER A 5 21.67 27.34 35.52
CA SER A 5 20.26 27.50 35.91
C SER A 5 19.72 28.93 35.66
N ASN A 6 20.62 29.91 35.64
CA ASN A 6 20.31 31.32 35.36
C ASN A 6 20.93 31.83 34.04
N GLY A 7 21.40 30.90 33.20
CA GLY A 7 22.08 31.17 31.93
C GLY A 7 23.49 30.58 31.87
N PHE A 8 24.10 30.66 30.69
CA PHE A 8 25.42 30.10 30.39
C PHE A 8 26.21 31.01 29.44
N ARG A 9 27.53 30.83 29.41
CA ARG A 9 28.42 31.49 28.46
C ARG A 9 28.76 30.53 27.32
N ILE A 10 28.71 30.99 26.08
CA ILE A 10 29.20 30.24 24.91
C ILE A 10 30.64 30.70 24.61
N ASN A 11 31.55 29.75 24.50
CA ASN A 11 32.96 29.97 24.20
C ASN A 11 33.25 29.60 22.74
N GLY A 12 33.94 30.50 22.02
CA GLY A 12 34.39 30.26 20.63
C GLY A 12 35.44 29.16 20.52
N GLU A 13 35.64 28.64 19.31
CA GLU A 13 36.51 27.50 19.02
C GLU A 13 38.01 27.86 19.04
N ALA A 14 38.42 28.94 18.36
CA ALA A 14 39.81 29.35 18.29
C ALA A 14 40.04 30.86 18.50
N ALA A 15 41.31 31.21 18.66
CA ALA A 15 41.73 32.60 18.87
C ALA A 15 41.59 33.40 17.57
N ASN A 16 41.00 34.60 17.67
CA ASN A 16 40.74 35.52 16.57
C ASN A 16 39.60 35.12 15.62
N ASP A 17 38.78 34.13 15.94
CA ASP A 17 37.60 33.79 15.12
C ASP A 17 36.49 34.85 15.22
N TYR A 18 36.55 35.70 16.26
CA TYR A 18 35.51 36.67 16.63
C TYR A 18 34.11 36.04 16.76
N SER A 19 34.05 34.80 17.29
CA SER A 19 32.79 34.15 17.64
C SER A 19 31.95 35.05 18.56
N GLY A 20 30.65 35.13 18.28
CA GLY A 20 29.72 36.01 18.98
C GLY A 20 29.66 37.43 18.44
N TRP A 21 30.30 37.72 17.29
CA TRP A 21 30.17 39.00 16.60
C TRP A 21 28.72 39.28 16.16
N SER A 22 28.05 38.23 15.68
CA SER A 22 26.63 38.21 15.37
C SER A 22 26.01 36.99 16.05
N VAL A 23 24.88 37.18 16.72
CA VAL A 23 24.12 36.11 17.39
C VAL A 23 22.63 36.36 17.19
N SER A 24 21.86 35.29 17.10
CA SER A 24 20.40 35.35 17.06
C SER A 24 19.77 34.10 17.66
N GLY A 25 18.46 34.18 17.95
CA GLY A 25 17.66 32.96 18.04
C GLY A 25 17.53 32.35 16.65
N ALA A 26 17.66 31.04 16.56
CA ALA A 26 17.48 30.28 15.34
C ALA A 26 16.03 29.80 15.17
N GLY A 27 15.23 29.81 16.24
CA GLY A 27 13.96 29.07 16.27
C GLY A 27 14.23 27.57 16.44
N ASP A 28 13.24 26.73 16.25
CA ASP A 28 13.38 25.27 16.31
C ASP A 28 13.80 24.72 14.95
N ILE A 29 15.11 24.55 14.72
CA ILE A 29 15.66 24.13 13.42
C ILE A 29 15.73 22.61 13.27
N ASN A 30 15.67 21.88 14.38
CA ASN A 30 15.75 20.42 14.42
C ASN A 30 14.38 19.75 14.69
N GLY A 31 13.32 20.55 14.85
CA GLY A 31 11.94 20.09 15.02
C GLY A 31 11.66 19.45 16.38
N ASP A 32 12.49 19.69 17.40
CA ASP A 32 12.34 19.06 18.73
C ASP A 32 11.40 19.83 19.69
N GLY A 33 10.88 20.97 19.23
CA GLY A 33 9.99 21.86 19.96
C GLY A 33 10.72 22.86 20.87
N ILE A 34 12.04 22.99 20.76
CA ILE A 34 12.87 23.87 21.60
C ILE A 34 13.67 24.83 20.71
N ASP A 35 13.55 26.13 20.99
CA ASP A 35 14.30 27.15 20.25
C ASP A 35 15.83 26.97 20.38
N ASP A 36 16.51 27.09 19.25
CA ASP A 36 17.95 27.00 19.08
C ASP A 36 18.62 28.37 18.98
N LEU A 37 19.97 28.35 18.97
CA LEU A 37 20.80 29.55 18.84
C LEU A 37 21.73 29.46 17.64
N ILE A 38 21.93 30.58 16.95
CA ILE A 38 22.98 30.71 15.92
C ILE A 38 24.03 31.75 16.32
N ILE A 39 25.31 31.39 16.14
CA ILE A 39 26.48 32.17 16.52
C ILE A 39 27.41 32.30 15.33
N GLY A 40 27.66 33.53 14.90
CA GLY A 40 28.59 33.86 13.83
C GLY A 40 30.03 34.03 14.31
N ALA A 41 30.99 33.49 13.54
CA ALA A 41 32.43 33.59 13.74
C ALA A 41 33.12 33.88 12.40
N PHE A 42 32.95 35.11 11.91
CA PHE A 42 33.28 35.50 10.55
C PHE A 42 34.76 35.44 10.16
N ASN A 43 35.65 35.27 11.14
CA ASN A 43 37.08 35.18 10.91
C ASN A 43 37.65 33.79 11.23
N ALA A 44 36.78 32.79 11.46
CA ALA A 44 37.22 31.40 11.53
C ALA A 44 37.92 31.00 10.22
N GLU A 45 38.90 30.10 10.32
CA GLU A 45 39.80 29.73 9.21
C GLU A 45 39.67 28.25 8.81
N ASN A 46 38.49 27.65 9.00
CA ASN A 46 38.28 26.20 8.84
C ASN A 46 38.49 25.69 7.41
N THR A 47 38.15 26.49 6.41
CA THR A 47 38.30 26.16 4.97
C THR A 47 39.26 27.11 4.24
N GLY A 48 39.80 28.11 4.93
CA GLY A 48 40.75 29.10 4.41
C GLY A 48 40.75 30.39 5.23
N ASP A 49 41.76 31.25 5.04
CA ASP A 49 41.91 32.54 5.74
C ASP A 49 40.59 33.31 5.75
N SER A 50 40.07 33.66 6.93
CA SER A 50 38.82 34.43 7.08
C SER A 50 37.63 33.89 6.27
N SER A 51 37.57 32.58 6.00
CA SER A 51 36.41 31.92 5.38
C SER A 51 35.14 32.11 6.20
N GLY A 52 35.30 32.12 7.52
CA GLY A 52 34.25 32.32 8.49
C GLY A 52 33.42 31.05 8.70
N SER A 53 32.81 30.95 9.88
CA SER A 53 31.91 29.85 10.23
C SER A 53 30.71 30.38 11.00
N SER A 54 29.61 29.64 10.97
CA SER A 54 28.47 29.81 11.86
C SER A 54 28.25 28.53 12.65
N TYR A 55 27.75 28.66 13.86
CA TYR A 55 27.52 27.54 14.77
C TYR A 55 26.06 27.58 15.20
N VAL A 56 25.38 26.45 15.07
CA VAL A 56 24.05 26.22 15.59
C VAL A 56 24.21 25.42 16.88
N VAL A 57 23.60 25.90 17.97
CA VAL A 57 23.57 25.21 19.26
C VAL A 57 22.12 24.83 19.53
N PHE A 58 21.86 23.54 19.67
CA PHE A 58 20.50 23.07 19.92
C PHE A 58 20.02 23.42 21.33
N GLY A 59 18.76 23.81 21.42
CA GLY A 59 18.01 23.90 22.64
C GLY A 59 17.93 22.54 23.34
N THR A 60 17.68 22.53 24.65
CA THR A 60 17.46 21.28 25.38
C THR A 60 16.70 21.52 26.68
N THR A 61 15.90 20.53 27.08
CA THR A 61 15.24 20.49 28.39
C THR A 61 16.16 20.00 29.51
N ASP A 62 17.28 19.35 29.19
CA ASP A 62 18.28 18.89 30.17
C ASP A 62 19.04 20.06 30.82
N GLY A 63 18.95 21.24 30.21
CA GLY A 63 19.61 22.46 30.63
C GLY A 63 21.08 22.52 30.22
N PHE A 64 21.71 23.67 30.47
CA PHE A 64 23.10 23.92 30.11
C PHE A 64 23.98 23.99 31.34
N ASN A 65 25.26 23.60 31.20
CA ASN A 65 26.29 23.96 32.16
C ASN A 65 26.52 25.49 32.14
N SER A 66 27.22 26.04 33.13
CA SER A 66 27.57 27.48 33.16
C SER A 66 28.39 27.96 31.95
N THR A 67 28.96 27.03 31.19
CA THR A 67 29.74 27.28 29.98
C THR A 67 29.46 26.18 28.96
N PHE A 68 29.25 26.58 27.70
CA PHE A 68 29.13 25.72 26.53
C PHE A 68 30.30 26.02 25.60
N GLU A 69 30.97 24.99 25.09
CA GLU A 69 32.12 25.14 24.20
C GLU A 69 31.69 24.82 22.77
N LEU A 70 31.85 25.74 21.80
CA LEU A 70 31.46 25.45 20.41
C LEU A 70 32.28 24.31 19.79
N SER A 71 33.45 24.02 20.34
CA SER A 71 34.27 22.87 19.95
C SER A 71 33.69 21.51 20.38
N SER A 72 32.65 21.47 21.22
CA SER A 72 31.99 20.24 21.66
C SER A 72 30.76 19.85 20.82
N LEU A 73 30.51 20.55 19.71
CA LEU A 73 29.38 20.23 18.83
C LEU A 73 29.61 18.87 18.14
N ASP A 74 28.59 18.00 18.16
CA ASP A 74 28.69 16.62 17.69
C ASP A 74 27.51 16.15 16.83
N GLY A 75 26.56 17.03 16.51
CA GLY A 75 25.34 16.71 15.78
C GLY A 75 24.13 16.44 16.67
N ASN A 76 24.31 16.02 17.93
CA ASN A 76 23.21 15.85 18.89
C ASN A 76 22.92 17.13 19.69
N ASN A 77 23.91 18.02 19.79
CA ASN A 77 23.83 19.28 20.55
C ASN A 77 24.01 20.53 19.65
N GLY A 78 23.93 20.33 18.34
CA GLY A 78 24.10 21.34 17.30
C GLY A 78 25.20 20.98 16.31
N PHE A 79 25.52 21.92 15.41
CA PHE A 79 26.44 21.70 14.30
C PHE A 79 27.13 22.99 13.85
N ARG A 80 28.16 22.84 13.01
CA ARG A 80 28.93 23.94 12.42
C ARG A 80 28.69 24.03 10.92
N ILE A 81 28.55 25.26 10.43
CA ILE A 81 28.44 25.59 9.01
C ILE A 81 29.68 26.39 8.63
N ASP A 82 30.56 25.79 7.85
CA ASP A 82 31.81 26.41 7.42
C ASP A 82 31.60 27.21 6.13
N GLY A 83 32.24 28.38 6.02
CA GLY A 83 32.30 29.16 4.79
C GLY A 83 32.97 28.37 3.67
N GLU A 84 32.59 28.65 2.42
CA GLU A 84 33.04 27.85 1.27
C GLU A 84 34.48 28.14 0.85
N ALA A 85 34.90 29.42 0.87
CA ALA A 85 36.22 29.84 0.41
C ALA A 85 36.89 30.87 1.34
N ALA A 86 38.20 31.02 1.19
CA ALA A 86 38.97 32.04 1.91
C ALA A 86 38.44 33.45 1.61
N TYR A 87 38.39 34.27 2.66
CA TYR A 87 37.95 35.66 2.70
C TYR A 87 36.46 35.90 2.47
N ASP A 88 35.63 34.86 2.43
CA ASP A 88 34.18 35.01 2.29
C ASP A 88 33.52 35.69 3.50
N ASN A 89 34.15 35.57 4.67
CA ASN A 89 33.66 36.08 5.96
C ASN A 89 32.23 35.61 6.26
N SER A 90 31.93 34.34 6.00
CA SER A 90 30.65 33.71 6.33
C SER A 90 30.39 33.76 7.84
N GLY A 91 29.15 34.01 8.25
CA GLY A 91 28.81 34.20 9.66
C GLY A 91 29.11 35.60 10.19
N PHE A 92 29.36 36.59 9.32
CA PHE A 92 29.44 38.00 9.72
C PHE A 92 28.10 38.53 10.22
N ALA A 93 27.01 38.08 9.61
CA ALA A 93 25.65 38.34 10.05
C ALA A 93 24.87 37.02 10.02
N VAL A 94 24.21 36.69 11.13
CA VAL A 94 23.36 35.49 11.25
C VAL A 94 22.00 35.88 11.84
N SER A 95 20.96 35.17 11.44
CA SER A 95 19.62 35.28 12.03
C SER A 95 18.83 33.99 11.81
N GLY A 96 17.89 33.67 12.70
CA GLY A 96 16.73 32.88 12.31
C GLY A 96 15.97 33.61 11.20
N ALA A 97 15.54 32.86 10.19
CA ALA A 97 14.69 33.31 9.09
C ALA A 97 13.21 33.00 9.35
N GLY A 98 12.92 32.15 10.35
CA GLY A 98 11.62 31.53 10.55
C GLY A 98 11.38 30.43 9.52
N ASP A 99 10.21 29.80 9.54
CA ASP A 99 9.80 28.86 8.49
C ASP A 99 9.50 29.62 7.17
N ILE A 100 10.45 29.65 6.24
CA ILE A 100 10.26 30.34 4.96
C ILE A 100 9.77 29.41 3.86
N ASN A 101 9.82 28.09 4.06
CA ASN A 101 9.44 27.08 3.08
C ASN A 101 8.04 26.46 3.34
N GLY A 102 7.47 26.70 4.53
CA GLY A 102 6.15 26.25 4.97
C GLY A 102 6.10 24.85 5.58
N ASP A 103 7.24 24.26 5.99
CA ASP A 103 7.31 22.91 6.57
C ASP A 103 7.10 22.86 8.09
N GLY A 104 6.95 24.02 8.73
CA GLY A 104 6.73 24.14 10.16
C GLY A 104 8.01 24.11 11.01
N ILE A 105 9.18 24.06 10.40
CA ILE A 105 10.49 24.06 11.05
C ILE A 105 11.17 25.42 10.76
N ASP A 106 11.84 25.99 11.76
CA ASP A 106 12.47 27.30 11.58
C ASP A 106 13.76 27.21 10.73
N ASP A 107 13.94 28.15 9.82
CA ASP A 107 15.12 28.24 8.95
C ASP A 107 16.14 29.27 9.44
N LEU A 108 17.33 29.26 8.84
CA LEU A 108 18.40 30.21 9.10
C LEU A 108 18.71 31.08 7.90
N ILE A 109 19.26 32.27 8.14
CA ILE A 109 19.94 33.07 7.14
C ILE A 109 21.35 33.47 7.61
N ILE A 110 22.33 33.24 6.73
CA ILE A 110 23.75 33.49 6.98
C ILE A 110 24.31 34.41 5.91
N GLY A 111 24.91 35.52 6.32
CA GLY A 111 25.59 36.47 5.45
C GLY A 111 27.06 36.12 5.28
N ALA A 112 27.50 36.08 4.02
CA ALA A 112 28.90 35.97 3.60
C ALA A 112 29.21 37.09 2.60
N PHE A 113 29.45 38.27 3.16
CA PHE A 113 29.39 39.53 2.42
C PHE A 113 30.56 39.76 1.45
N ASN A 114 31.64 38.97 1.53
CA ASN A 114 32.80 39.07 0.65
C ASN A 114 32.88 37.94 -0.39
N THR A 115 31.88 37.06 -0.44
CA THR A 115 31.84 36.01 -1.48
C THR A 115 31.87 36.63 -2.87
N SER A 116 32.53 35.94 -3.80
CA SER A 116 32.79 36.45 -5.15
C SER A 116 32.02 35.70 -6.25
N ASN A 117 30.92 35.02 -5.91
CA ASN A 117 30.12 34.21 -6.82
C ASN A 117 29.61 34.99 -8.05
N ASN A 118 29.40 36.30 -7.92
CA ASN A 118 28.94 37.19 -9.00
C ASN A 118 29.94 38.33 -9.30
N GLY A 119 31.23 38.12 -9.04
CA GLY A 119 32.29 39.12 -9.16
C GLY A 119 32.90 39.47 -7.81
N THR A 120 34.07 40.13 -7.81
CA THR A 120 34.83 40.44 -6.58
C THR A 120 33.97 41.15 -5.54
N ASP A 121 33.93 40.58 -4.33
CA ASP A 121 33.21 41.08 -3.17
C ASP A 121 31.70 41.35 -3.43
N SER A 122 31.10 40.54 -4.32
CA SER A 122 29.67 40.65 -4.64
C SER A 122 28.75 40.34 -3.45
N GLY A 123 29.24 39.53 -2.50
CA GLY A 123 28.49 39.05 -1.36
C GLY A 123 27.41 38.02 -1.72
N SER A 124 27.06 37.21 -0.72
CA SER A 124 26.00 36.21 -0.80
C SER A 124 25.30 36.13 0.56
N SER A 125 24.03 35.74 0.52
CA SER A 125 23.27 35.34 1.71
C SER A 125 22.73 33.95 1.44
N TYR A 126 22.91 33.07 2.42
CA TYR A 126 22.52 31.67 2.34
C TYR A 126 21.36 31.45 3.27
N VAL A 127 20.29 30.82 2.77
CA VAL A 127 19.24 30.27 3.62
C VAL A 127 19.58 28.80 3.85
N VAL A 128 19.48 28.36 5.09
CA VAL A 128 19.62 26.94 5.47
C VAL A 128 18.27 26.50 6.02
N PHE A 129 17.66 25.51 5.38
CA PHE A 129 16.38 25.00 5.84
C PHE A 129 16.54 24.13 7.09
N GLY A 130 15.64 24.30 8.05
CA GLY A 130 15.50 23.38 9.17
C GLY A 130 15.01 22.02 8.71
N ARG A 131 15.32 20.99 9.49
CA ARG A 131 14.84 19.61 9.25
C ARG A 131 14.71 18.87 10.56
N ALA A 132 13.63 18.09 10.67
CA ALA A 132 13.50 17.12 11.74
C ALA A 132 14.57 16.03 11.61
N SER A 133 14.78 15.27 12.69
CA SER A 133 15.52 14.02 12.58
C SER A 133 14.75 13.09 11.66
N ASN A 134 15.44 12.51 10.66
CA ASN A 134 14.88 11.49 9.78
C ASN A 134 14.22 10.38 10.60
N GLN A 135 12.94 10.14 10.34
CA GLN A 135 12.21 9.03 10.94
C GLN A 135 12.40 7.79 10.08
N ASP A 136 12.35 6.62 10.71
CA ASP A 136 12.32 5.37 9.97
C ASP A 136 10.98 5.29 9.21
N PRO A 137 10.95 4.67 8.01
CA PRO A 137 9.71 4.40 7.31
C PRO A 137 8.87 3.39 8.10
N VAL A 138 7.59 3.27 7.74
CA VAL A 138 6.66 2.29 8.31
C VAL A 138 6.27 1.30 7.22
N ALA A 139 6.75 0.07 7.36
CA ALA A 139 6.39 -1.04 6.49
C ALA A 139 5.16 -1.79 7.06
N ASN A 140 4.15 -2.04 6.24
CA ASN A 140 2.95 -2.76 6.65
C ASN A 140 2.91 -4.16 6.02
N ASP A 141 2.41 -5.14 6.80
CA ASP A 141 2.30 -6.52 6.33
C ASP A 141 1.30 -6.65 5.16
N ASP A 142 1.61 -7.57 4.25
CA ASP A 142 0.83 -7.84 3.04
C ASP A 142 0.38 -9.30 2.96
N SER A 143 -0.67 -9.55 2.19
CA SER A 143 -1.21 -10.88 1.94
C SER A 143 -1.58 -11.10 0.48
N PHE A 144 -1.20 -12.24 -0.07
CA PHE A 144 -1.53 -12.66 -1.43
C PHE A 144 -1.94 -14.13 -1.44
N THR A 145 -2.55 -14.57 -2.54
CA THR A 145 -2.82 -15.96 -2.83
C THR A 145 -2.04 -16.40 -4.08
N ALA A 146 -1.77 -17.70 -4.21
CA ALA A 146 -1.04 -18.24 -5.35
C ALA A 146 -1.47 -19.66 -5.69
N ASN A 147 -1.34 -20.02 -6.96
CA ASN A 147 -1.49 -21.41 -7.39
C ASN A 147 -0.29 -22.26 -6.96
N GLN A 148 -0.54 -23.56 -6.72
CA GLN A 148 0.54 -24.54 -6.55
C GLN A 148 1.47 -24.56 -7.77
N ASP A 149 2.78 -24.77 -7.54
CA ASP A 149 3.81 -24.96 -8.56
C ASP A 149 3.96 -23.81 -9.59
N THR A 150 3.31 -22.67 -9.34
CA THR A 150 3.26 -21.53 -10.26
C THR A 150 3.86 -20.30 -9.59
N ALA A 151 4.77 -19.62 -10.28
CA ALA A 151 5.38 -18.41 -9.74
C ALA A 151 4.36 -17.25 -9.71
N LEU A 152 4.22 -16.61 -8.54
CA LEU A 152 3.48 -15.38 -8.34
C LEU A 152 4.40 -14.18 -8.57
N THR A 153 3.96 -13.23 -9.39
CA THR A 153 4.68 -11.96 -9.62
C THR A 153 3.91 -10.83 -8.93
N ILE A 154 4.54 -10.20 -7.95
CA ILE A 154 4.00 -9.10 -7.15
C ILE A 154 4.71 -7.81 -7.56
N PRO A 155 4.03 -6.83 -8.14
CA PRO A 155 4.62 -5.52 -8.40
C PRO A 155 5.06 -4.84 -7.10
N VAL A 156 6.26 -4.24 -7.10
CA VAL A 156 6.76 -3.49 -5.92
C VAL A 156 5.79 -2.37 -5.52
N ALA A 157 5.10 -1.75 -6.49
CA ALA A 157 4.13 -0.71 -6.22
C ALA A 157 2.90 -1.19 -5.44
N GLU A 158 2.55 -2.49 -5.49
CA GLU A 158 1.45 -3.04 -4.71
C GLU A 158 1.84 -3.21 -3.25
N LEU A 159 3.06 -3.69 -2.98
CA LEU A 159 3.61 -3.79 -1.63
C LEU A 159 3.79 -2.40 -0.99
N LEU A 160 4.30 -1.43 -1.76
CA LEU A 160 4.48 -0.07 -1.24
C LEU A 160 3.16 0.72 -1.09
N ALA A 161 2.00 0.15 -1.46
CA ALA A 161 0.75 0.89 -1.50
C ALA A 161 0.21 1.28 -0.11
N ASN A 162 0.51 0.45 0.90
CA ASN A 162 0.14 0.66 2.30
C ASN A 162 1.32 1.18 3.16
N ASP A 163 2.53 1.23 2.62
CA ASP A 163 3.71 1.74 3.30
C ASP A 163 3.75 3.27 3.34
N SER A 164 4.45 3.80 4.35
CA SER A 164 4.53 5.25 4.52
C SER A 164 5.84 5.70 5.13
N ASP A 165 6.13 6.97 4.93
CA ASP A 165 7.24 7.67 5.54
C ASP A 165 6.75 9.03 6.03
N SER A 166 7.10 9.43 7.26
CA SER A 166 6.61 10.68 7.85
C SER A 166 7.33 11.92 7.33
N ASP A 167 8.54 11.76 6.81
CA ASP A 167 9.33 12.82 6.19
C ASP A 167 8.94 13.03 4.71
N GLY A 168 8.15 12.09 4.16
CA GLY A 168 7.66 12.13 2.78
C GLY A 168 8.70 11.64 1.78
N ASP A 169 9.68 10.87 2.25
CA ASP A 169 10.75 10.34 1.43
C ASP A 169 10.27 9.24 0.49
N ASN A 170 11.02 9.03 -0.59
CA ASN A 170 10.66 8.03 -1.57
C ASN A 170 11.12 6.64 -1.10
N LEU A 171 10.15 5.78 -0.84
CA LEU A 171 10.37 4.42 -0.39
C LEU A 171 10.90 3.50 -1.50
N SER A 172 11.75 2.56 -1.10
CA SER A 172 12.23 1.49 -1.98
C SER A 172 12.46 0.18 -1.23
N ILE A 173 12.18 -0.94 -1.89
CA ILE A 173 12.53 -2.27 -1.37
C ILE A 173 13.96 -2.61 -1.78
N THR A 174 14.83 -2.88 -0.81
CA THR A 174 16.26 -3.12 -1.06
C THR A 174 16.66 -4.59 -1.00
N ALA A 175 15.89 -5.41 -0.28
CA ALA A 175 16.17 -6.83 -0.12
C ALA A 175 14.91 -7.61 0.29
N VAL A 176 15.02 -8.94 0.19
CA VAL A 176 14.08 -9.89 0.77
C VAL A 176 14.79 -10.93 1.61
N ALA A 177 14.11 -11.42 2.62
CA ALA A 177 14.65 -12.36 3.60
C ALA A 177 13.60 -13.35 4.09
N ASN A 178 14.05 -14.33 4.89
CA ASN A 178 13.20 -15.19 5.72
C ASN A 178 12.09 -15.95 4.97
N SER A 179 12.34 -16.32 3.71
CA SER A 179 11.34 -17.03 2.90
C SER A 179 11.06 -18.44 3.42
N THR A 180 9.77 -18.80 3.47
CA THR A 180 9.24 -20.12 3.82
C THR A 180 8.22 -20.55 2.77
N GLY A 181 8.08 -21.86 2.53
CA GLY A 181 7.16 -22.39 1.52
C GLY A 181 7.53 -22.11 0.05
N GLY A 182 8.66 -21.44 -0.19
CA GLY A 182 9.17 -21.15 -1.53
C GLY A 182 10.39 -20.25 -1.53
N THR A 183 10.70 -19.72 -2.70
CA THR A 183 11.83 -18.80 -2.94
C THR A 183 11.35 -17.48 -3.49
N VAL A 184 12.03 -16.39 -3.13
CA VAL A 184 11.68 -15.03 -3.57
C VAL A 184 12.87 -14.39 -4.28
N ILE A 185 12.60 -13.76 -5.41
CA ILE A 185 13.59 -12.97 -6.15
C ILE A 185 13.04 -11.56 -6.32
N LEU A 186 13.82 -10.57 -5.90
CA LEU A 186 13.59 -9.16 -6.22
C LEU A 186 14.22 -8.84 -7.59
N ASP A 187 13.38 -8.51 -8.56
CA ASP A 187 13.77 -7.81 -9.79
C ASP A 187 13.50 -6.31 -9.63
N ASN A 188 14.04 -5.46 -10.51
CA ASN A 188 13.99 -4.00 -10.40
C ASN A 188 12.58 -3.39 -10.28
N SER A 189 11.51 -4.14 -10.55
CA SER A 189 10.14 -3.65 -10.45
C SER A 189 9.15 -4.65 -9.83
N ASN A 190 9.57 -5.89 -9.59
CA ASN A 190 8.68 -6.95 -9.13
C ASN A 190 9.40 -7.87 -8.15
N LEU A 191 8.62 -8.43 -7.23
CA LEU A 191 8.97 -9.60 -6.45
C LEU A 191 8.36 -10.85 -7.07
N ILE A 192 9.18 -11.86 -7.33
CA ILE A 192 8.74 -13.14 -7.89
C ILE A 192 8.85 -14.19 -6.80
N PHE A 193 7.73 -14.60 -6.24
CA PHE A 193 7.63 -15.73 -5.32
C PHE A 193 7.38 -17.01 -6.13
N THR A 194 8.20 -18.03 -5.93
CA THR A 194 8.02 -19.35 -6.52
C THR A 194 7.83 -20.36 -5.40
N PRO A 195 6.63 -20.95 -5.24
CA PRO A 195 6.38 -22.01 -4.27
C PRO A 195 7.36 -23.17 -4.44
N ASP A 196 7.69 -23.84 -3.35
CA ASP A 196 8.39 -25.13 -3.44
C ASP A 196 7.51 -26.15 -4.16
N VAL A 197 8.13 -27.09 -4.90
CA VAL A 197 7.38 -28.06 -5.72
C VAL A 197 6.46 -28.91 -4.84
N GLY A 198 5.16 -28.89 -5.15
CA GLY A 198 4.09 -29.58 -4.44
C GLY A 198 3.72 -28.97 -3.09
N PHE A 199 4.19 -27.75 -2.80
CA PHE A 199 3.81 -27.03 -1.58
C PHE A 199 2.38 -26.49 -1.70
N SER A 200 1.68 -26.48 -0.57
CA SER A 200 0.40 -25.81 -0.36
C SER A 200 0.26 -25.36 1.09
N GLY A 201 -0.62 -24.39 1.31
CA GLY A 201 -0.82 -23.69 2.58
C GLY A 201 0.02 -22.41 2.69
N THR A 202 0.15 -21.92 3.92
CA THR A 202 0.77 -20.62 4.20
C THR A 202 2.28 -20.62 3.98
N ALA A 203 2.72 -19.85 2.99
CA ALA A 203 4.10 -19.41 2.79
C ALA A 203 4.30 -17.98 3.30
N SER A 204 5.55 -17.57 3.51
CA SER A 204 5.85 -16.18 3.89
C SER A 204 7.25 -15.75 3.50
N PHE A 205 7.48 -14.44 3.42
CA PHE A 205 8.80 -13.83 3.36
C PHE A 205 8.75 -12.41 3.92
N GLU A 206 9.92 -11.80 4.16
CA GLU A 206 10.02 -10.40 4.56
C GLU A 206 10.67 -9.57 3.44
N TYR A 207 10.24 -8.32 3.29
CA TYR A 207 10.96 -7.32 2.51
C TYR A 207 11.55 -6.23 3.42
N ILE A 208 12.64 -5.61 2.97
CA ILE A 208 13.31 -4.52 3.66
C ILE A 208 13.05 -3.21 2.92
N LEU A 209 12.40 -2.29 3.60
CA LEU A 209 12.03 -0.95 3.14
C LEU A 209 13.12 0.05 3.55
N ASP A 210 13.50 0.93 2.64
CA ASP A 210 14.51 1.98 2.83
C ASP A 210 14.00 3.31 2.27
N ASP A 211 14.26 4.39 3.00
CA ASP A 211 13.84 5.77 2.67
C ASP A 211 14.89 6.57 1.88
N GLY A 212 16.11 6.02 1.69
CA GLY A 212 17.23 6.69 1.04
C GLY A 212 17.95 7.74 1.91
N ASN A 213 17.49 7.99 3.14
CA ASN A 213 18.04 8.93 4.11
C ASN A 213 18.55 8.26 5.40
N GLY A 214 18.51 6.93 5.43
CA GLY A 214 19.15 6.10 6.46
C GLY A 214 18.17 5.46 7.43
N GLY A 215 16.86 5.65 7.22
CA GLY A 215 15.81 4.90 7.90
C GLY A 215 15.47 3.61 7.16
N SER A 216 15.11 2.58 7.93
CA SER A 216 14.68 1.30 7.36
C SER A 216 13.66 0.60 8.25
N ASP A 217 12.75 -0.14 7.62
CA ASP A 217 11.82 -1.03 8.31
C ASP A 217 11.60 -2.32 7.49
N SER A 218 10.88 -3.29 8.05
CA SER A 218 10.58 -4.55 7.37
C SER A 218 9.15 -5.00 7.62
N ALA A 219 8.51 -5.52 6.58
CA ALA A 219 7.18 -6.12 6.68
C ALA A 219 7.17 -7.57 6.18
N THR A 220 6.17 -8.31 6.66
CA THR A 220 5.92 -9.71 6.28
C THR A 220 4.91 -9.76 5.16
N VAL A 221 5.26 -10.50 4.12
CA VAL A 221 4.31 -10.92 3.08
C VAL A 221 3.89 -12.36 3.37
N THR A 222 2.59 -12.57 3.54
CA THR A 222 1.97 -13.89 3.65
C THR A 222 1.43 -14.31 2.29
N VAL A 223 1.70 -15.55 1.86
CA VAL A 223 1.17 -16.10 0.61
C VAL A 223 0.45 -17.41 0.90
N GLU A 224 -0.86 -17.45 0.69
CA GLU A 224 -1.62 -18.71 0.76
C GLU A 224 -1.52 -19.42 -0.58
N VAL A 225 -0.89 -20.60 -0.59
CA VAL A 225 -0.66 -21.39 -1.80
C VAL A 225 -1.72 -22.49 -1.90
N GLY A 226 -2.47 -22.51 -2.99
CA GLY A 226 -3.50 -23.50 -3.25
C GLY A 226 -2.98 -24.91 -3.56
N GLN A 227 -3.88 -25.78 -3.99
CA GLN A 227 -3.69 -27.19 -4.27
C GLN A 227 -4.29 -27.59 -5.62
N ASN A 228 -3.67 -28.58 -6.26
CA ASN A 228 -4.29 -29.31 -7.36
C ASN A 228 -4.98 -30.57 -6.82
N ILE A 229 -6.32 -30.64 -6.93
CA ILE A 229 -7.15 -31.71 -6.36
C ILE A 229 -7.89 -32.46 -7.48
N THR A 230 -8.02 -33.78 -7.34
CA THR A 230 -8.85 -34.61 -8.24
C THR A 230 -9.65 -35.64 -7.43
N GLY A 231 -10.99 -35.59 -7.49
CA GLY A 231 -11.89 -36.53 -6.79
C GLY A 231 -11.96 -37.90 -7.48
N GLY A 232 -12.38 -37.90 -8.75
CA GLY A 232 -12.27 -39.04 -9.65
C GLY A 232 -13.59 -39.72 -9.97
N ASN A 233 -13.94 -40.81 -9.26
CA ASN A 233 -15.23 -41.49 -9.48
C ASN A 233 -15.92 -41.76 -8.14
N GLY A 234 -17.23 -41.60 -8.15
CA GLY A 234 -18.08 -41.71 -6.97
C GLY A 234 -18.23 -40.36 -6.30
N ASP A 235 -19.25 -40.26 -5.45
CA ASP A 235 -19.61 -39.03 -4.75
C ASP A 235 -18.52 -38.64 -3.74
N ASP A 236 -17.81 -37.55 -4.03
CA ASP A 236 -16.70 -37.03 -3.25
C ASP A 236 -17.11 -35.78 -2.44
N THR A 237 -16.37 -35.50 -1.37
CA THR A 237 -16.47 -34.24 -0.62
C THR A 237 -15.08 -33.63 -0.57
N ILE A 238 -14.94 -32.47 -1.19
CA ILE A 238 -13.66 -31.80 -1.42
C ILE A 238 -13.70 -30.44 -0.74
N ASP A 239 -12.74 -30.22 0.16
CA ASP A 239 -12.46 -28.89 0.71
C ASP A 239 -11.09 -28.44 0.15
N GLY A 240 -11.06 -27.24 -0.42
CA GLY A 240 -9.86 -26.55 -0.86
C GLY A 240 -9.02 -26.00 0.29
N THR A 241 -8.32 -24.91 0.02
CA THR A 241 -7.47 -24.16 0.94
C THR A 241 -7.77 -22.68 0.80
N ASN A 242 -7.06 -21.82 1.55
CA ASN A 242 -7.24 -20.38 1.45
C ASN A 242 -6.41 -19.74 0.30
N GLY A 243 -5.88 -20.55 -0.62
CA GLY A 243 -5.12 -20.08 -1.76
C GLY A 243 -5.64 -20.72 -3.03
N ASN A 244 -5.35 -20.11 -4.18
CA ASN A 244 -5.93 -20.45 -5.48
C ASN A 244 -5.79 -21.94 -5.83
N ASP A 245 -6.88 -22.68 -5.71
CA ASP A 245 -6.98 -24.10 -5.94
C ASP A 245 -7.38 -24.42 -7.38
N VAL A 246 -6.99 -25.61 -7.83
CA VAL A 246 -7.46 -26.20 -9.09
C VAL A 246 -8.10 -27.55 -8.74
N ILE A 247 -9.41 -27.63 -8.87
CA ILE A 247 -10.22 -28.76 -8.41
C ILE A 247 -10.96 -29.38 -9.60
N ASP A 248 -10.79 -30.70 -9.78
CA ASP A 248 -11.56 -31.54 -10.70
C ASP A 248 -12.29 -32.63 -9.89
N ALA A 249 -13.59 -32.45 -9.64
CA ALA A 249 -14.37 -33.35 -8.80
C ALA A 249 -14.61 -34.70 -9.50
N GLY A 250 -15.06 -34.69 -10.75
CA GLY A 250 -14.92 -35.80 -11.68
C GLY A 250 -16.26 -36.46 -12.06
N ASN A 251 -16.57 -37.62 -11.48
CA ASN A 251 -17.86 -38.29 -11.72
C ASN A 251 -18.47 -38.64 -10.37
N GLY A 252 -19.77 -38.43 -10.22
CA GLY A 252 -20.44 -38.66 -8.94
C GLY A 252 -21.22 -37.41 -8.58
N ASP A 253 -22.09 -37.51 -7.59
CA ASP A 253 -22.74 -36.31 -7.06
C ASP A 253 -21.78 -35.68 -6.03
N ASP A 254 -20.97 -34.70 -6.45
CA ASP A 254 -19.86 -34.19 -5.66
C ASP A 254 -20.25 -32.95 -4.83
N ILE A 255 -19.56 -32.75 -3.70
CA ILE A 255 -19.65 -31.53 -2.88
C ILE A 255 -18.27 -30.88 -2.83
N VAL A 256 -18.17 -29.64 -3.30
CA VAL A 256 -16.90 -28.90 -3.36
C VAL A 256 -17.03 -27.56 -2.66
N ASN A 257 -16.07 -27.24 -1.78
CA ASN A 257 -15.88 -25.91 -1.20
C ASN A 257 -14.47 -25.40 -1.55
N GLY A 258 -14.35 -24.30 -2.30
CA GLY A 258 -13.07 -23.67 -2.67
C GLY A 258 -12.38 -22.97 -1.50
N LEU A 259 -13.14 -22.17 -0.74
CA LEU A 259 -12.77 -21.38 0.45
C LEU A 259 -12.31 -19.95 0.13
N ASP A 260 -11.05 -19.60 0.31
CA ASP A 260 -10.54 -18.27 -0.06
C ASP A 260 -9.56 -18.44 -1.22
N GLY A 261 -9.41 -17.43 -2.08
CA GLY A 261 -8.50 -17.48 -3.22
C GLY A 261 -9.28 -17.50 -4.53
N ASP A 262 -8.60 -17.21 -5.64
CA ASP A 262 -9.22 -17.29 -6.97
C ASP A 262 -9.14 -18.74 -7.46
N ASP A 263 -10.22 -19.50 -7.29
CA ASP A 263 -10.25 -20.94 -7.52
C ASP A 263 -10.70 -21.31 -8.93
N SER A 264 -10.24 -22.45 -9.43
CA SER A 264 -10.72 -23.06 -10.66
C SER A 264 -11.31 -24.42 -10.38
N ILE A 265 -12.64 -24.53 -10.47
CA ILE A 265 -13.39 -25.71 -10.05
C ILE A 265 -14.17 -26.30 -11.23
N THR A 266 -14.07 -27.61 -11.41
CA THR A 266 -14.88 -28.39 -12.36
C THR A 266 -15.63 -29.48 -11.62
N GLY A 267 -16.96 -29.48 -11.68
CA GLY A 267 -17.84 -30.53 -11.13
C GLY A 267 -17.73 -31.83 -11.92
N GLY A 268 -18.12 -31.78 -13.19
CA GLY A 268 -17.88 -32.86 -14.14
C GLY A 268 -19.17 -33.57 -14.56
N ASN A 269 -19.43 -34.77 -14.04
CA ASN A 269 -20.63 -35.53 -14.38
C ASN A 269 -21.45 -35.84 -13.14
N ALA A 270 -22.78 -35.75 -13.30
CA ALA A 270 -23.82 -36.00 -12.30
C ALA A 270 -24.15 -34.71 -11.54
N GLU A 271 -24.92 -34.79 -10.45
CA GLU A 271 -25.47 -33.57 -9.83
C GLU A 271 -24.49 -33.02 -8.79
N ASP A 272 -23.83 -31.91 -9.09
CA ASP A 272 -22.78 -31.34 -8.24
C ASP A 272 -23.26 -30.14 -7.41
N LEU A 273 -22.73 -30.01 -6.20
CA LEU A 273 -22.88 -28.84 -5.33
C LEU A 273 -21.52 -28.18 -5.13
N ILE A 274 -21.36 -26.97 -5.68
CA ILE A 274 -20.08 -26.27 -5.69
C ILE A 274 -20.24 -24.88 -5.08
N ASP A 275 -19.37 -24.56 -4.13
CA ASP A 275 -19.21 -23.24 -3.52
C ASP A 275 -17.76 -22.77 -3.74
N GLY A 276 -17.57 -21.69 -4.51
CA GLY A 276 -16.26 -21.08 -4.78
C GLY A 276 -15.68 -20.48 -3.51
N GLY A 277 -16.40 -19.53 -2.92
CA GLY A 277 -16.05 -18.92 -1.64
C GLY A 277 -15.67 -17.46 -1.81
N ASN A 278 -14.55 -17.01 -1.23
CA ASN A 278 -14.05 -15.65 -1.43
C ASN A 278 -12.94 -15.65 -2.49
N GLY A 279 -12.97 -14.72 -3.42
CA GLY A 279 -12.03 -14.66 -4.54
C GLY A 279 -12.79 -14.53 -5.84
N ASN A 280 -12.08 -14.41 -6.96
CA ASN A 280 -12.70 -14.37 -8.27
C ASN A 280 -12.63 -15.77 -8.88
N ASP A 281 -13.70 -16.53 -8.71
CA ASP A 281 -13.70 -17.96 -8.99
C ASP A 281 -14.14 -18.28 -10.42
N ILE A 282 -13.64 -19.40 -10.94
CA ILE A 282 -14.08 -19.99 -12.21
C ILE A 282 -14.69 -21.35 -11.91
N ILE A 283 -16.00 -21.47 -12.09
CA ILE A 283 -16.76 -22.68 -11.77
C ILE A 283 -17.42 -23.24 -13.04
N LEU A 284 -17.16 -24.52 -13.32
CA LEU A 284 -17.80 -25.28 -14.39
C LEU A 284 -18.61 -26.44 -13.78
N GLY A 285 -19.93 -26.38 -13.85
CA GLY A 285 -20.84 -27.44 -13.35
C GLY A 285 -20.66 -28.74 -14.13
N GLY A 286 -20.99 -28.71 -15.43
CA GLY A 286 -20.65 -29.78 -16.35
C GLY A 286 -21.88 -30.47 -16.93
N ASN A 287 -22.18 -31.69 -16.50
CA ASN A 287 -23.31 -32.47 -17.00
C ASN A 287 -24.25 -32.87 -15.86
N SER A 288 -25.55 -32.80 -16.15
CA SER A 288 -26.67 -33.00 -15.21
C SER A 288 -26.96 -31.71 -14.44
N LYS A 289 -27.86 -31.79 -13.46
CA LYS A 289 -28.29 -30.60 -12.75
C LYS A 289 -27.26 -30.25 -11.68
N ASP A 290 -26.70 -29.05 -11.77
CA ASP A 290 -25.73 -28.55 -10.82
C ASP A 290 -26.26 -27.39 -9.98
N THR A 291 -25.68 -27.17 -8.80
CA THR A 291 -25.92 -26.01 -7.95
C THR A 291 -24.58 -25.32 -7.69
N LEU A 292 -24.45 -24.10 -8.21
CA LEU A 292 -23.20 -23.34 -8.22
C LEU A 292 -23.36 -22.04 -7.41
N PHE A 293 -22.45 -21.82 -6.48
CA PHE A 293 -22.29 -20.58 -5.72
C PHE A 293 -20.90 -20.00 -6.01
N GLY A 294 -20.83 -18.75 -6.50
CA GLY A 294 -19.56 -18.05 -6.67
C GLY A 294 -19.02 -17.60 -5.31
N GLY A 295 -19.81 -16.79 -4.60
CA GLY A 295 -19.53 -16.35 -3.24
C GLY A 295 -19.22 -14.86 -3.20
N ALA A 296 -17.99 -14.47 -2.91
CA ALA A 296 -17.58 -13.08 -2.84
C ALA A 296 -16.39 -12.78 -3.75
N GLY A 297 -16.58 -11.93 -4.74
CA GLY A 297 -15.60 -11.56 -5.76
C GLY A 297 -16.30 -11.50 -7.12
N ASP A 298 -15.57 -11.15 -8.17
CA ASP A 298 -16.13 -11.09 -9.52
C ASP A 298 -16.01 -12.49 -10.17
N ASP A 299 -17.05 -13.32 -10.05
CA ASP A 299 -17.00 -14.74 -10.38
C ASP A 299 -17.43 -15.07 -11.82
N SER A 300 -17.03 -16.24 -12.32
CA SER A 300 -17.43 -16.78 -13.63
C SER A 300 -17.99 -18.20 -13.48
N LEU A 301 -19.31 -18.33 -13.59
CA LEU A 301 -20.02 -19.61 -13.46
C LEU A 301 -20.59 -20.07 -14.82
N ASP A 302 -20.38 -21.35 -15.15
CA ASP A 302 -20.98 -22.04 -16.30
C ASP A 302 -21.66 -23.34 -15.83
N GLY A 303 -23.00 -23.39 -15.91
CA GLY A 303 -23.80 -24.57 -15.54
C GLY A 303 -23.59 -25.77 -16.47
N GLY A 304 -23.35 -25.52 -17.76
CA GLY A 304 -23.12 -26.58 -18.74
C GLY A 304 -24.40 -27.23 -19.27
N ASN A 305 -24.58 -28.54 -19.07
CA ASN A 305 -25.76 -29.28 -19.54
C ASN A 305 -26.60 -29.69 -18.36
N GLY A 306 -27.81 -29.21 -18.20
CA GLY A 306 -28.52 -29.52 -16.98
C GLY A 306 -29.82 -28.79 -16.84
N ALA A 307 -30.16 -28.47 -15.61
CA ALA A 307 -31.22 -27.54 -15.26
C ALA A 307 -30.74 -26.88 -14.00
N ASP A 308 -29.81 -25.95 -14.19
CA ASP A 308 -28.80 -25.61 -13.21
C ASP A 308 -29.25 -24.44 -12.34
N GLU A 309 -28.76 -24.38 -11.11
CA GLU A 309 -28.99 -23.27 -10.19
C GLU A 309 -27.69 -22.51 -10.01
N LEU A 310 -27.66 -21.25 -10.42
CA LEU A 310 -26.47 -20.39 -10.38
C LEU A 310 -26.73 -19.18 -9.49
N THR A 311 -25.87 -18.98 -8.49
CA THR A 311 -25.83 -17.78 -7.66
C THR A 311 -24.42 -17.22 -7.73
N GLY A 312 -24.25 -16.02 -8.29
CA GLY A 312 -22.95 -15.34 -8.33
C GLY A 312 -22.51 -14.98 -6.92
N GLY A 313 -23.23 -14.06 -6.28
CA GLY A 313 -22.98 -13.67 -4.90
C GLY A 313 -22.61 -12.20 -4.85
N SER A 314 -21.71 -11.78 -3.98
CA SER A 314 -21.28 -10.38 -3.95
C SER A 314 -20.13 -10.13 -4.92
N GLY A 315 -20.23 -9.13 -5.78
CA GLY A 315 -19.27 -8.85 -6.84
C GLY A 315 -19.99 -8.63 -8.16
N ASN A 316 -19.26 -8.53 -9.26
CA ASN A 316 -19.83 -8.40 -10.59
C ASN A 316 -19.61 -9.70 -11.35
N ASP A 317 -20.62 -10.56 -11.30
CA ASP A 317 -20.46 -11.94 -11.74
C ASP A 317 -20.86 -12.13 -13.20
N THR A 318 -20.28 -13.15 -13.82
CA THR A 318 -20.64 -13.61 -15.17
C THR A 318 -21.23 -15.02 -15.08
N LEU A 319 -22.52 -15.15 -15.40
CA LEU A 319 -23.26 -16.40 -15.30
C LEU A 319 -23.69 -16.92 -16.68
N THR A 320 -23.42 -18.19 -16.94
CA THR A 320 -23.83 -18.90 -18.17
C THR A 320 -24.62 -20.13 -17.78
N GLY A 321 -25.89 -20.22 -18.19
CA GLY A 321 -26.74 -21.36 -17.84
C GLY A 321 -26.43 -22.60 -18.67
N GLY A 322 -26.18 -22.39 -19.97
CA GLY A 322 -25.90 -23.46 -20.91
C GLY A 322 -27.17 -24.10 -21.47
N ASN A 323 -27.21 -25.43 -21.52
CA ASN A 323 -28.37 -26.16 -22.00
C ASN A 323 -29.24 -26.56 -20.82
N GLY A 324 -30.42 -25.98 -20.68
CA GLY A 324 -31.27 -26.41 -19.58
C GLY A 324 -32.55 -25.64 -19.42
N GLN A 325 -33.19 -25.86 -18.29
CA GLN A 325 -34.02 -24.84 -17.67
C GLN A 325 -33.23 -24.35 -16.47
N ASP A 326 -32.55 -23.23 -16.66
CA ASP A 326 -31.60 -22.76 -15.66
C ASP A 326 -32.25 -21.67 -14.79
N LEU A 327 -31.78 -21.57 -13.55
CA LEU A 327 -32.24 -20.62 -12.56
C LEU A 327 -31.07 -19.77 -12.09
N PHE A 328 -31.11 -18.48 -12.42
CA PHE A 328 -30.12 -17.50 -11.99
C PHE A 328 -30.66 -16.72 -10.79
N ILE A 329 -29.99 -16.79 -9.64
CA ILE A 329 -30.49 -16.26 -8.36
C ILE A 329 -29.73 -15.00 -7.98
N PHE A 330 -30.45 -13.93 -7.63
CA PHE A 330 -29.87 -12.63 -7.26
C PHE A 330 -30.53 -12.01 -6.02
N ALA A 331 -29.76 -11.25 -5.25
CA ALA A 331 -30.25 -10.29 -4.27
C ALA A 331 -29.84 -8.85 -4.64
N ALA A 332 -30.48 -7.86 -4.00
CA ALA A 332 -30.03 -6.48 -4.11
C ALA A 332 -28.79 -6.24 -3.24
N GLY A 333 -27.82 -5.50 -3.75
CA GLY A 333 -26.56 -5.19 -3.10
C GLY A 333 -25.42 -6.17 -3.39
N ASP A 334 -25.69 -7.18 -4.22
CA ASP A 334 -24.75 -8.23 -4.61
C ASP A 334 -23.73 -7.65 -5.61
N GLY A 335 -24.18 -6.89 -6.60
CA GLY A 335 -23.32 -6.12 -7.48
C GLY A 335 -23.97 -5.96 -8.85
N THR A 336 -23.18 -5.87 -9.92
CA THR A 336 -23.69 -5.72 -11.29
C THR A 336 -23.35 -6.93 -12.13
N ASP A 337 -24.26 -7.92 -12.12
CA ASP A 337 -24.02 -9.20 -12.76
C ASP A 337 -24.39 -9.21 -14.24
N THR A 338 -23.89 -10.21 -14.95
CA THR A 338 -24.19 -10.45 -16.36
C THR A 338 -24.59 -11.90 -16.59
N ILE A 339 -25.76 -12.11 -17.20
CA ILE A 339 -26.12 -13.42 -17.77
C ILE A 339 -25.78 -13.42 -19.25
N THR A 340 -25.06 -14.45 -19.71
CA THR A 340 -24.50 -14.48 -21.07
C THR A 340 -25.45 -15.07 -22.12
N ASP A 341 -26.38 -15.94 -21.71
CA ASP A 341 -27.17 -16.77 -22.64
C ASP A 341 -28.66 -16.93 -22.29
N PHE A 342 -29.21 -16.05 -21.44
CA PHE A 342 -30.60 -16.10 -20.97
C PHE A 342 -31.60 -16.32 -22.11
N GLY A 343 -32.40 -17.38 -22.04
CA GLY A 343 -33.39 -17.66 -23.06
C GLY A 343 -34.31 -18.84 -22.76
N GLY A 344 -34.93 -19.38 -23.80
CA GLY A 344 -35.66 -20.65 -23.71
C GLY A 344 -36.70 -20.73 -22.58
N VAL A 345 -36.38 -21.55 -21.58
CA VAL A 345 -37.23 -21.84 -20.42
C VAL A 345 -36.60 -21.37 -19.10
N ASP A 346 -35.53 -20.59 -19.17
CA ASP A 346 -34.75 -20.13 -18.01
C ASP A 346 -35.55 -19.16 -17.15
N ARG A 347 -35.11 -19.00 -15.90
CA ARG A 347 -35.78 -18.17 -14.91
C ARG A 347 -34.79 -17.39 -14.06
N ILE A 348 -35.27 -16.26 -13.54
CA ILE A 348 -34.55 -15.41 -12.60
C ILE A 348 -35.16 -15.55 -11.20
N GLY A 349 -34.38 -16.02 -10.25
CA GLY A 349 -34.69 -16.08 -8.83
C GLY A 349 -34.42 -14.76 -8.13
N LEU A 350 -35.38 -14.28 -7.35
CA LEU A 350 -35.28 -13.05 -6.58
C LEU A 350 -35.27 -13.37 -5.08
N LEU A 351 -34.17 -13.01 -4.41
CA LEU A 351 -33.99 -13.10 -2.95
C LEU A 351 -34.32 -11.78 -2.25
N SER A 352 -34.13 -11.73 -0.92
CA SER A 352 -34.20 -10.51 -0.11
C SER A 352 -35.54 -9.75 -0.21
N GLU A 353 -36.64 -10.50 -0.26
CA GLU A 353 -38.02 -9.99 -0.41
C GLU A 353 -38.28 -9.21 -1.72
N LEU A 354 -37.35 -9.26 -2.69
CA LEU A 354 -37.58 -8.68 -4.01
C LEU A 354 -38.71 -9.41 -4.73
N THR A 355 -39.55 -8.62 -5.39
CA THR A 355 -40.61 -9.12 -6.26
C THR A 355 -40.52 -8.47 -7.63
N PHE A 356 -41.21 -9.04 -8.62
CA PHE A 356 -41.30 -8.45 -9.95
C PHE A 356 -41.78 -6.98 -9.95
N SER A 357 -42.60 -6.58 -8.97
CA SER A 357 -43.06 -5.18 -8.87
C SER A 357 -42.01 -4.19 -8.38
N ASP A 358 -40.89 -4.68 -7.84
CA ASP A 358 -39.78 -3.85 -7.38
C ASP A 358 -38.80 -3.54 -8.51
N LEU A 359 -38.97 -4.17 -9.68
CA LEU A 359 -38.05 -4.09 -10.81
C LEU A 359 -38.51 -3.08 -11.86
N SER A 360 -37.52 -2.48 -12.52
CA SER A 360 -37.66 -1.68 -13.73
C SER A 360 -36.69 -2.19 -14.80
N PHE A 361 -36.96 -1.89 -16.08
CA PHE A 361 -36.23 -2.51 -17.19
C PHE A 361 -35.78 -1.43 -18.18
N SER A 362 -34.53 -1.50 -18.64
CA SER A 362 -33.95 -0.53 -19.57
C SER A 362 -32.94 -1.21 -20.50
N GLY A 363 -33.28 -1.31 -21.78
CA GLY A 363 -32.43 -2.03 -22.73
C GLY A 363 -32.26 -3.49 -22.30
N ASN A 364 -31.03 -3.89 -22.01
CA ASN A 364 -30.67 -5.21 -21.51
C ASN A 364 -30.62 -5.31 -19.97
N ASP A 365 -30.88 -4.21 -19.26
CA ASP A 365 -30.67 -4.14 -17.81
C ASP A 365 -31.98 -4.36 -17.06
N ILE A 366 -31.90 -5.17 -16.00
CA ILE A 366 -32.90 -5.31 -14.94
C ILE A 366 -32.43 -4.47 -13.75
N ILE A 367 -33.27 -3.56 -13.27
CA ILE A 367 -32.89 -2.51 -12.33
C ILE A 367 -33.81 -2.55 -11.10
N VAL A 368 -33.23 -2.53 -9.90
CA VAL A 368 -33.98 -2.38 -8.65
C VAL A 368 -34.51 -0.95 -8.54
N SER A 369 -35.83 -0.77 -8.56
CA SER A 369 -36.45 0.56 -8.70
C SER A 369 -36.18 1.49 -7.52
N ALA A 370 -36.00 0.94 -6.31
CA ALA A 370 -35.80 1.72 -5.10
C ALA A 370 -34.40 2.35 -5.00
N THR A 371 -33.38 1.67 -5.54
CA THR A 371 -31.96 2.04 -5.44
C THR A 371 -31.39 2.53 -6.76
N ASN A 372 -32.03 2.21 -7.89
CA ASN A 372 -31.51 2.42 -9.25
C ASN A 372 -30.20 1.64 -9.52
N GLU A 373 -30.02 0.56 -8.78
CA GLU A 373 -28.98 -0.44 -8.97
C GLU A 373 -29.33 -1.35 -10.16
N VAL A 374 -28.35 -1.66 -11.00
CA VAL A 374 -28.51 -2.69 -12.02
C VAL A 374 -28.33 -4.03 -11.32
N LEU A 375 -29.43 -4.78 -11.21
CA LEU A 375 -29.43 -6.11 -10.60
C LEU A 375 -28.69 -7.10 -11.50
N VAL A 376 -29.00 -7.08 -12.80
CA VAL A 376 -28.37 -7.96 -13.78
C VAL A 376 -28.53 -7.41 -15.19
N THR A 377 -27.51 -7.62 -16.01
CA THR A 377 -27.46 -7.31 -17.44
C THR A 377 -27.61 -8.57 -18.26
N LEU A 378 -28.54 -8.60 -19.23
CA LEU A 378 -28.75 -9.75 -20.11
C LEU A 378 -28.06 -9.59 -21.46
N THR A 379 -27.06 -10.42 -21.75
CA THR A 379 -26.34 -10.33 -23.03
C THR A 379 -27.26 -10.74 -24.19
N GLY A 380 -27.49 -9.82 -25.12
CA GLY A 380 -28.25 -10.10 -26.34
C GLY A 380 -29.78 -10.21 -26.16
N VAL A 381 -30.30 -9.94 -24.95
CA VAL A 381 -31.73 -9.98 -24.63
C VAL A 381 -32.21 -8.58 -24.27
N ASP A 382 -33.37 -8.17 -24.81
CA ASP A 382 -34.05 -6.94 -24.41
C ASP A 382 -34.88 -7.21 -23.16
N ALA A 383 -34.40 -6.76 -22.00
CA ALA A 383 -35.03 -6.95 -20.70
C ALA A 383 -36.44 -6.34 -20.62
N THR A 384 -36.78 -5.38 -21.49
CA THR A 384 -38.14 -4.79 -21.54
C THR A 384 -39.20 -5.75 -22.07
N THR A 385 -38.78 -6.91 -22.61
CA THR A 385 -39.68 -7.96 -23.11
C THR A 385 -40.06 -8.99 -22.05
N LEU A 386 -39.40 -8.97 -20.89
CA LEU A 386 -39.64 -9.92 -19.81
C LEU A 386 -40.98 -9.68 -19.12
N THR A 387 -41.50 -10.75 -18.53
CA THR A 387 -42.77 -10.80 -17.83
C THR A 387 -42.63 -11.50 -16.48
N ALA A 388 -43.63 -11.37 -15.62
CA ALA A 388 -43.58 -11.99 -14.29
C ALA A 388 -43.41 -13.52 -14.29
N SER A 389 -43.64 -14.23 -15.42
CA SER A 389 -43.38 -15.69 -15.48
C SER A 389 -41.90 -16.04 -15.57
N ASP A 390 -41.07 -15.11 -16.05
CA ASP A 390 -39.63 -15.28 -16.20
C ASP A 390 -38.92 -15.17 -14.83
N PHE A 391 -39.66 -14.79 -13.79
CA PHE A 391 -39.16 -14.61 -12.43
C PHE A 391 -39.78 -15.61 -11.46
N VAL A 392 -39.03 -15.94 -10.41
CA VAL A 392 -39.49 -16.68 -9.23
C VAL A 392 -39.04 -15.96 -7.97
N VAL A 393 -39.91 -15.87 -6.97
CA VAL A 393 -39.50 -15.43 -5.62
C VAL A 393 -39.05 -16.68 -4.88
N ILE A 394 -37.83 -16.66 -4.35
CA ILE A 394 -37.20 -17.79 -3.64
C ILE A 394 -37.46 -17.70 -2.14
#